data_AF-A0A920MSC8-F1
#
_entry.id   AF-A0A920MSC8-F1
#
_cell.length_a   1.000
_cell.length_b   1.000
_cell.length_c   1.000
_cell.angle_alpha   90.00
_cell.angle_beta   90.00
_cell.angle_gamma   90.00
#
_symmetry.space_group_name_H-M   'P 1'
#
loop_
_entity.id
_entity.type
_entity.pdbx_description
1 polymer ?
#
loop_
_entity_poly.entity_id
_entity_poly.type
_entity_poly.pdbx_seq_one_letter_code
_entity_poly.pdbx_strand_id
1 'polypeptide(L)'
;MVLKQYVLIKDSKAYVSVGFSSLSDSIYIMFEDGENQVEAIFDRISPYYDNRDAVVTSTADDWADWCHEKFIRTCRNFRAHNLWLSCAIVTNGVSADNWDDIQIQLDSGYVEAVAHSRTHPYVPYNDVEGEVAGSKEDIIGNLELPAHSRYGENEYVYAWIAPYGDMRKIDPWEALQNIL
;
A
#
# COMPACT_ATOMS: atom_id res chain seq x y z
N MET A 1 -15.21 -27.47 -4.18
CA MET A 1 -14.73 -26.09 -4.41
C MET A 1 -15.69 -25.16 -3.69
N VAL A 2 -15.24 -24.46 -2.64
CA VAL A 2 -16.09 -23.49 -1.94
C VAL A 2 -16.05 -22.21 -2.78
N LEU A 3 -17.12 -21.94 -3.53
CA LEU A 3 -17.30 -20.66 -4.22
C LEU A 3 -17.50 -19.58 -3.16
N LYS A 4 -16.45 -18.85 -2.83
CA LYS A 4 -16.58 -17.61 -2.08
C LYS A 4 -17.11 -16.55 -3.04
N GLN A 5 -18.41 -16.31 -2.99
CA GLN A 5 -19.06 -15.24 -3.71
C GLN A 5 -19.00 -13.99 -2.84
N TYR A 6 -18.38 -12.93 -3.34
CA TYR A 6 -18.36 -11.64 -2.68
C TYR A 6 -19.16 -10.67 -3.54
N VAL A 7 -20.12 -9.98 -2.92
CA VAL A 7 -20.87 -8.87 -3.53
C VAL A 7 -20.58 -7.63 -2.70
N LEU A 8 -19.86 -6.68 -3.29
CA LEU A 8 -19.68 -5.35 -2.73
C LEU A 8 -20.62 -4.38 -3.44
N ILE A 9 -21.41 -3.61 -2.68
CA ILE A 9 -22.30 -2.58 -3.22
C ILE A 9 -21.73 -1.22 -2.83
N LYS A 10 -21.41 -0.39 -3.84
CA LYS A 10 -20.99 1.00 -3.66
C LYS A 10 -21.52 1.84 -4.81
N ASP A 11 -22.09 3.01 -4.52
CA ASP A 11 -22.61 3.96 -5.51
C ASP A 11 -23.55 3.32 -6.54
N SER A 12 -24.47 2.47 -6.06
CA SER A 12 -25.42 1.69 -6.88
C SER A 12 -24.77 0.73 -7.91
N LYS A 13 -23.51 0.34 -7.69
CA LYS A 13 -22.80 -0.70 -8.45
C LYS A 13 -22.49 -1.90 -7.59
N ALA A 14 -22.76 -3.09 -8.12
CA ALA A 14 -22.37 -4.36 -7.53
C ALA A 14 -21.13 -4.91 -8.23
N TYR A 15 -20.11 -5.29 -7.44
CA TYR A 15 -18.93 -5.99 -7.92
C TYR A 15 -19.08 -7.48 -7.60
N VAL A 16 -19.08 -8.32 -8.63
CA VAL A 16 -19.24 -9.77 -8.50
C VAL A 16 -17.95 -10.46 -8.92
N SER A 17 -17.36 -11.23 -8.01
CA SER A 17 -16.29 -12.19 -8.33
C SER A 17 -16.82 -13.60 -8.14
N VAL A 18 -16.84 -14.37 -9.24
CA VAL A 18 -17.31 -15.76 -9.27
C VAL A 18 -16.46 -16.54 -10.26
N GLY A 19 -16.05 -17.75 -9.88
CA GLY A 19 -15.35 -18.67 -10.78
C GLY A 19 -16.35 -19.42 -11.65
N PHE A 20 -15.95 -19.75 -12.88
CA PHE A 20 -16.75 -20.64 -13.74
C PHE A 20 -16.82 -22.05 -13.16
N SER A 21 -17.95 -22.72 -13.40
CA SER A 21 -18.07 -24.13 -13.06
C SER A 21 -17.30 -24.98 -14.08
N SER A 22 -16.96 -26.22 -13.73
CA SER A 22 -16.38 -27.17 -14.69
C SER A 22 -17.36 -27.65 -15.78
N LEU A 23 -18.63 -27.23 -15.73
CA LEU A 23 -19.72 -27.70 -16.58
C LEU A 23 -20.28 -26.60 -17.49
N SER A 24 -19.92 -25.35 -17.26
CA SER A 24 -20.50 -24.19 -17.96
C SER A 24 -19.60 -22.96 -17.84
N ASP A 25 -19.48 -22.25 -18.95
CA ASP A 25 -18.85 -20.93 -19.10
C ASP A 25 -19.86 -19.77 -18.98
N SER A 26 -21.10 -20.07 -18.58
CA SER A 26 -22.15 -19.08 -18.36
C SER A 26 -22.32 -18.79 -16.87
N ILE A 27 -22.35 -17.51 -16.53
CA ILE A 27 -22.66 -17.01 -15.19
C ILE A 27 -24.02 -16.32 -15.26
N TYR A 28 -24.95 -16.75 -14.40
CA TYR A 28 -26.26 -16.12 -14.23
C TYR A 28 -26.29 -15.44 -12.87
N ILE A 29 -26.58 -14.13 -12.85
CA ILE A 29 -26.66 -13.31 -11.64
C ILE A 29 -28.06 -12.71 -11.59
N MET A 30 -28.73 -12.82 -10.45
CA MET A 30 -30.03 -12.22 -10.19
C MET A 30 -29.90 -11.26 -9.00
N PHE A 31 -30.49 -10.08 -9.12
CA PHE A 31 -30.58 -9.09 -8.05
C PHE A 31 -32.02 -9.04 -7.56
N GLU A 32 -32.22 -9.04 -6.23
CA GLU A 32 -33.53 -9.04 -5.59
C GLU A 32 -33.58 -8.00 -4.47
N ASP A 33 -34.76 -7.39 -4.28
CA ASP A 33 -35.13 -6.55 -3.14
C ASP A 33 -36.42 -7.11 -2.52
N GLY A 34 -36.25 -7.92 -1.48
CA GLY A 34 -37.32 -8.74 -0.91
C GLY A 34 -37.78 -9.82 -1.90
N GLU A 35 -39.06 -9.77 -2.28
CA GLU A 35 -39.64 -10.69 -3.29
C GLU A 35 -39.57 -10.14 -4.72
N ASN A 36 -39.04 -8.92 -4.90
CA ASN A 36 -39.00 -8.26 -6.20
C ASN A 36 -37.65 -8.45 -6.88
N GLN A 37 -37.67 -8.80 -8.17
CA GLN A 37 -36.46 -8.78 -8.98
C GLN A 37 -36.09 -7.34 -9.34
N VAL A 38 -34.81 -7.02 -9.18
CA VAL A 38 -34.23 -5.73 -9.53
C VAL A 38 -33.54 -5.86 -10.89
N GLU A 39 -33.83 -4.94 -11.80
CA GLU A 39 -33.13 -4.84 -13.07
C GLU A 39 -31.70 -4.34 -12.84
N ALA A 40 -30.72 -5.11 -13.33
CA ALA A 40 -29.31 -4.72 -13.31
C ALA A 40 -28.76 -4.77 -14.73
N ILE A 41 -28.01 -3.74 -15.09
CA ILE A 41 -27.34 -3.64 -16.37
C ILE A 41 -25.88 -4.03 -16.18
N PHE A 42 -25.40 -4.96 -17.01
CA PHE A 42 -23.98 -5.25 -17.10
C PHE A 42 -23.24 -4.00 -17.60
N ASP A 43 -22.37 -3.42 -16.75
CA ASP A 43 -21.55 -2.25 -17.09
C ASP A 43 -20.32 -2.70 -17.91
N ARG A 44 -19.45 -3.49 -17.29
CA ARG A 44 -18.22 -4.03 -17.88
C ARG A 44 -17.64 -5.15 -17.04
N ILE A 45 -16.69 -5.88 -17.62
CA ILE A 45 -15.72 -6.66 -16.84
C ILE A 45 -14.76 -5.68 -16.17
N SER A 46 -14.54 -5.81 -14.86
CA SER A 46 -13.57 -4.95 -14.16
C SER A 46 -12.18 -5.12 -14.78
N PRO A 47 -11.50 -4.04 -15.20
CA PRO A 47 -10.15 -4.13 -15.75
C PRO A 47 -9.12 -4.55 -14.70
N TYR A 48 -9.44 -4.40 -13.41
CA TYR A 48 -8.55 -4.71 -12.29
C TYR A 48 -8.84 -6.06 -11.63
N TYR A 49 -9.54 -6.95 -12.34
CA TYR A 49 -9.60 -8.36 -11.98
C TYR A 49 -8.89 -9.15 -13.10
N ASP A 50 -7.59 -9.35 -12.96
CA ASP A 50 -6.72 -9.77 -14.07
C ASP A 50 -6.31 -11.24 -14.02
N ASN A 51 -7.16 -12.10 -13.45
CA ASN A 51 -6.92 -13.55 -13.36
C ASN A 51 -5.55 -13.93 -12.76
N ARG A 52 -4.93 -13.06 -11.95
CA ARG A 52 -3.72 -13.41 -11.22
C ARG A 52 -4.02 -14.56 -10.26
N ASP A 53 -3.28 -15.64 -10.40
CA ASP A 53 -3.31 -16.78 -9.46
C ASP A 53 -2.64 -16.42 -8.11
N ALA A 54 -1.76 -15.42 -8.12
CA ALA A 54 -1.09 -14.91 -6.94
C ALA A 54 -0.69 -13.43 -7.12
N VAL A 55 -0.58 -12.73 -5.99
CA VAL A 55 -0.02 -11.38 -5.91
C VAL A 55 1.18 -11.43 -4.98
N VAL A 56 2.27 -10.78 -5.36
CA VAL A 56 3.46 -10.61 -4.55
C VAL A 56 3.65 -9.11 -4.35
N THR A 57 3.79 -8.70 -3.10
CA THR A 57 4.32 -7.38 -2.73
C THR A 57 5.76 -7.57 -2.27
N SER A 58 6.61 -6.58 -2.54
CA SER A 58 8.00 -6.58 -2.09
C SER A 58 8.24 -5.33 -1.27
N THR A 59 8.70 -5.52 -0.04
CA THR A 59 9.12 -4.44 0.85
C THR A 59 10.59 -4.59 1.18
N ALA A 60 11.26 -3.47 1.44
CA ALA A 60 12.61 -3.43 1.98
C ALA A 60 12.63 -2.46 3.16
N ASP A 61 13.05 -2.95 4.32
CA ASP A 61 12.94 -2.21 5.59
C ASP A 61 14.31 -1.65 6.00
N ASP A 62 14.28 -0.60 6.83
CA ASP A 62 15.44 0.12 7.37
C ASP A 62 16.19 1.05 6.39
N TRP A 63 15.53 1.71 5.42
CA TRP A 63 16.23 2.71 4.60
C TRP A 63 16.66 3.90 5.46
N ALA A 64 17.97 3.99 5.69
CA ALA A 64 18.66 5.06 6.40
C ALA A 64 20.14 5.10 5.96
N ASP A 65 20.90 6.06 6.49
CA ASP A 65 22.29 6.32 6.12
C ASP A 65 23.19 5.07 6.22
N TRP A 66 23.01 4.22 7.24
CA TRP A 66 23.83 3.02 7.48
C TRP A 66 23.66 1.91 6.43
N CYS A 67 22.66 2.00 5.56
CA CYS A 67 22.41 1.02 4.50
C CYS A 67 22.09 1.66 3.13
N HIS A 68 22.17 2.99 3.02
CA HIS A 68 21.67 3.79 1.90
C HIS A 68 22.08 3.24 0.52
N GLU A 69 23.37 2.99 0.30
CA GLU A 69 23.89 2.44 -0.96
C GLU A 69 23.28 1.09 -1.36
N LYS A 70 22.93 0.25 -0.36
CA LYS A 70 22.26 -1.04 -0.61
C LYS A 70 20.84 -0.82 -1.12
N PHE A 71 20.14 0.18 -0.60
CA PHE A 71 18.81 0.55 -1.05
C PHE A 71 18.82 1.12 -2.47
N ILE A 72 19.76 2.02 -2.79
CA ILE A 72 19.93 2.54 -4.15
C ILE A 72 20.15 1.39 -5.15
N ARG A 73 21.03 0.45 -4.81
CA ARG A 73 21.26 -0.74 -5.64
C ARG A 73 20.00 -1.60 -5.78
N THR A 74 19.26 -1.80 -4.68
CA THR A 74 18.05 -2.62 -4.67
C THR A 74 16.96 -2.00 -5.54
N CYS A 75 16.71 -0.70 -5.40
CA CYS A 75 15.77 0.06 -6.24
C CYS A 75 16.10 -0.09 -7.74
N ARG A 76 17.38 0.08 -8.10
CA ARG A 76 17.84 -0.10 -9.50
C ARG A 76 17.59 -1.53 -10.02
N ASN A 77 17.82 -2.55 -9.19
CA ASN A 77 17.58 -3.94 -9.59
C ASN A 77 16.09 -4.23 -9.79
N PHE A 78 15.24 -3.81 -8.87
CA PHE A 78 13.78 -4.01 -8.99
C PHE A 78 13.22 -3.29 -10.22
N ARG A 79 13.62 -2.04 -10.41
CA ARG A 79 13.27 -1.24 -11.58
C ARG A 79 13.73 -1.88 -12.90
N ALA A 80 14.93 -2.45 -12.94
CA ALA A 80 15.42 -3.16 -14.13
C ALA A 80 14.56 -4.38 -14.52
N HIS A 81 13.77 -4.91 -13.58
CA HIS A 81 12.82 -6.00 -13.80
C HIS A 81 11.36 -5.52 -13.88
N ASN A 82 11.11 -4.20 -13.91
CA ASN A 82 9.76 -3.62 -13.85
C ASN A 82 8.95 -4.09 -12.64
N LEU A 83 9.62 -4.31 -11.51
CA LEU A 83 9.01 -4.74 -10.25
C LEU A 83 8.94 -3.56 -9.28
N TRP A 84 7.80 -3.39 -8.63
CA TRP A 84 7.63 -2.40 -7.57
C TRP A 84 8.31 -2.83 -6.28
N LEU A 85 8.89 -1.85 -5.59
CA LEU A 85 9.46 -2.01 -4.26
C LEU A 85 8.98 -0.90 -3.33
N SER A 86 8.34 -1.27 -2.23
CA SER A 86 7.97 -0.33 -1.17
C SER A 86 9.12 -0.27 -0.16
N CYS A 87 9.77 0.88 -0.02
CA CYS A 87 10.94 1.03 0.83
C CYS A 87 10.58 1.75 2.13
N ALA A 88 10.76 1.07 3.26
CA ALA A 88 10.46 1.59 4.59
C ALA A 88 11.61 2.47 5.09
N ILE A 89 11.35 3.76 5.33
CA ILE A 89 12.35 4.77 5.66
C ILE A 89 12.34 5.05 7.16
N VAL A 90 13.51 4.98 7.79
CA VAL A 90 13.71 5.42 9.18
C VAL A 90 14.13 6.89 9.15
N THR A 91 13.18 7.80 9.35
CA THR A 91 13.32 9.19 8.85
C THR A 91 14.37 10.03 9.59
N ASN A 92 14.58 9.84 10.90
CA ASN A 92 15.70 10.49 11.61
C ASN A 92 17.05 9.81 11.36
N GLY A 93 17.07 8.71 10.60
CA GLY A 93 18.28 8.04 10.13
C GLY A 93 18.76 8.53 8.77
N VAL A 94 18.08 9.48 8.14
CA VAL A 94 18.38 9.97 6.79
C VAL A 94 18.97 11.38 6.86
N SER A 95 20.17 11.54 6.31
CA SER A 95 20.81 12.84 6.09
C SER A 95 20.19 13.61 4.91
N ALA A 96 20.38 14.93 4.88
CA ALA A 96 19.86 15.78 3.80
C ALA A 96 20.28 15.31 2.40
N ASP A 97 21.56 14.97 2.21
CA ASP A 97 22.06 14.48 0.92
C ASP A 97 21.38 13.15 0.50
N ASN A 98 21.06 12.29 1.47
CA ASN A 98 20.41 11.01 1.20
C ASN A 98 18.90 11.15 0.91
N TRP A 99 18.24 12.23 1.36
CA TRP A 99 16.87 12.54 0.94
C TRP A 99 16.80 12.85 -0.55
N ASP A 100 17.76 13.60 -1.10
CA ASP A 100 17.85 13.87 -2.54
C ASP A 100 18.00 12.57 -3.34
N ASP A 101 18.84 11.64 -2.87
CA ASP A 101 19.00 10.34 -3.51
C ASP A 101 17.74 9.46 -3.44
N ILE A 102 16.97 9.55 -2.35
CA ILE A 102 15.66 8.90 -2.23
C ILE A 102 14.68 9.50 -3.26
N GLN A 103 14.63 10.84 -3.38
CA GLN A 103 13.79 11.51 -4.37
C GLN A 103 14.12 11.01 -5.79
N ILE A 104 15.41 10.93 -6.14
CA ILE A 104 15.86 10.41 -7.43
C ILE A 104 15.34 8.97 -7.67
N GLN A 105 15.29 8.12 -6.64
CA GLN A 105 14.75 6.77 -6.79
C GLN A 105 13.22 6.74 -7.00
N LEU A 106 12.47 7.62 -6.35
CA LEU A 106 11.03 7.77 -6.55
C LEU A 106 10.71 8.29 -7.94
N ASP A 107 11.41 9.34 -8.39
CA ASP A 107 11.24 9.95 -9.71
C ASP A 107 11.57 8.98 -10.85
N SER A 108 12.51 8.06 -10.59
CA SER A 108 12.86 7.00 -11.53
C SER A 108 11.79 5.90 -11.65
N GLY A 109 10.74 5.93 -10.81
CA GLY A 109 9.62 4.99 -10.81
C GLY A 109 9.92 3.63 -10.20
N TYR A 110 8.86 2.80 -10.08
CA TYR A 110 8.87 1.46 -9.47
C TYR A 110 9.31 1.43 -7.99
N VAL A 111 9.30 2.57 -7.31
CA VAL A 111 9.62 2.70 -5.90
C VAL A 111 8.50 3.47 -5.21
N GLU A 112 8.09 3.00 -4.05
CA GLU A 112 7.13 3.66 -3.16
C GLU A 112 7.83 3.94 -1.82
N ALA A 113 7.64 5.15 -1.27
CA ALA A 113 8.12 5.49 0.06
C ALA A 113 7.12 5.02 1.13
N VAL A 114 7.64 4.37 2.18
CA VAL A 114 6.86 3.84 3.31
C VAL A 114 7.46 4.34 4.61
N ALA A 115 6.62 4.64 5.60
CA ALA A 115 7.10 5.06 6.92
C ALA A 115 7.62 3.87 7.73
N HIS A 116 8.77 4.01 8.40
CA HIS A 116 9.35 2.99 9.28
C HIS A 116 9.73 3.55 10.66
N SER A 117 8.90 4.46 11.17
CA SER A 117 9.16 5.26 12.36
C SER A 117 10.32 6.24 12.22
N ARG A 118 10.43 7.21 13.14
CA ARG A 118 11.51 8.21 13.08
C ARG A 118 12.82 7.59 13.53
N THR A 119 12.83 6.87 14.65
CA THR A 119 14.06 6.44 15.33
C THR A 119 14.29 4.93 15.34
N HIS A 120 13.43 4.16 14.66
CA HIS A 120 13.42 2.69 14.69
C HIS A 120 13.38 2.11 16.13
N PRO A 121 12.41 2.52 16.97
CA PRO A 121 12.35 2.12 18.38
C PRO A 121 11.92 0.67 18.60
N TYR A 122 12.35 0.08 19.72
CA TYR A 122 11.74 -1.14 20.26
C TYR A 122 10.46 -0.79 21.03
N VAL A 123 9.49 -1.71 21.06
CA VAL A 123 8.31 -1.55 21.92
C VAL A 123 8.66 -1.66 23.42
N PRO A 124 7.95 -0.93 24.30
CA PRO A 124 6.92 0.07 23.99
C PRO A 124 7.53 1.38 23.48
N TYR A 125 6.81 2.08 22.61
CA TYR A 125 7.24 3.40 22.16
C TYR A 125 6.96 4.43 23.25
N ASN A 126 7.93 5.31 23.49
CA ASN A 126 7.75 6.42 24.42
C ASN A 126 6.82 7.50 23.83
N ASP A 127 6.80 7.61 22.50
CA ASP A 127 6.03 8.59 21.74
C ASP A 127 5.49 7.91 20.45
N VAL A 128 4.28 7.35 20.52
CA VAL A 128 3.67 6.63 19.37
C VAL A 128 3.35 7.60 18.24
N GLU A 129 2.76 8.75 18.55
CA GLU A 129 2.38 9.76 17.57
C GLU A 129 3.62 10.31 16.84
N GLY A 130 4.65 10.72 17.59
CA GLY A 130 5.88 11.24 17.00
C GLY A 130 6.66 10.22 16.17
N GLU A 131 6.57 8.93 16.50
CA GLU A 131 7.20 7.88 15.69
C GLU A 131 6.36 7.54 14.46
N VAL A 132 5.04 7.41 14.57
CA VAL A 132 4.17 6.99 13.47
C VAL A 132 3.74 8.16 12.58
N ALA A 133 3.00 9.15 13.12
CA ALA A 133 2.58 10.32 12.36
C ALA A 133 3.79 11.18 11.98
N GLY A 134 4.74 11.33 12.90
CA GLY A 134 5.93 12.12 12.64
C GLY A 134 6.80 11.60 11.49
N SER A 135 6.95 10.28 11.35
CA SER A 135 7.72 9.73 10.21
C SER A 135 6.98 9.90 8.87
N LYS A 136 5.65 9.84 8.87
CA LYS A 136 4.84 10.24 7.70
C LYS A 136 5.09 11.70 7.33
N GLU A 137 5.03 12.60 8.31
CA GLU A 137 5.26 14.04 8.10
C GLU A 137 6.67 14.33 7.58
N ASP A 138 7.69 13.62 8.09
CA ASP A 138 9.06 13.79 7.59
C ASP A 138 9.18 13.38 6.12
N ILE A 139 8.52 12.30 5.70
CA ILE A 139 8.50 11.86 4.30
C ILE A 139 7.85 12.94 3.42
N ILE A 140 6.66 13.44 3.79
CA ILE A 140 5.95 14.49 3.04
C ILE A 140 6.74 15.82 3.06
N GLY A 141 7.44 16.11 4.15
CA GLY A 141 8.21 17.33 4.32
C GLY A 141 9.53 17.37 3.56
N ASN A 142 10.11 16.20 3.22
CA ASN A 142 11.41 16.11 2.54
C ASN A 142 11.30 15.61 1.08
N LEU A 143 10.18 15.04 0.67
CA LEU A 143 10.01 14.44 -0.66
C LEU A 143 8.80 15.01 -1.39
N GLU A 144 8.94 15.18 -2.70
CA GLU A 144 7.82 15.36 -3.61
C GLU A 144 7.31 13.97 -4.03
N LEU A 145 6.18 13.52 -3.48
CA LEU A 145 5.67 12.18 -3.75
C LEU A 145 5.15 12.05 -5.20
N PRO A 146 5.24 10.88 -5.83
CA PRO A 146 4.76 10.67 -7.20
C PRO A 146 3.22 10.67 -7.29
N ALA A 147 2.68 10.79 -8.50
CA ALA A 147 1.23 10.93 -8.72
C ALA A 147 0.37 9.77 -8.17
N HIS A 148 0.92 8.56 -8.04
CA HIS A 148 0.20 7.42 -7.44
C HIS A 148 0.11 7.50 -5.90
N SER A 149 0.85 8.43 -5.29
CA SER A 149 0.83 8.79 -3.88
C SER A 149 0.22 10.18 -3.65
N ARG A 150 -0.62 10.64 -4.58
CA ARG A 150 -1.30 11.95 -4.51
C ARG A 150 -2.77 11.88 -4.86
N TYR A 151 -3.54 12.79 -4.27
CA TYR A 151 -4.90 13.11 -4.70
C TYR A 151 -5.13 14.62 -4.63
N GLY A 152 -5.13 15.26 -5.80
CA GLY A 152 -5.07 16.73 -5.90
C GLY A 152 -3.76 17.25 -5.33
N GLU A 153 -3.85 18.23 -4.44
CA GLU A 153 -2.71 18.82 -3.74
C GLU A 153 -2.24 18.01 -2.52
N ASN A 154 -2.94 16.92 -2.18
CA ASN A 154 -2.61 16.11 -1.00
C ASN A 154 -1.66 14.97 -1.36
N GLU A 155 -0.63 14.80 -0.54
CA GLU A 155 0.34 13.71 -0.60
C GLU A 155 0.04 12.65 0.47
N TYR A 156 0.29 11.38 0.14
CA TYR A 156 -0.06 10.25 0.98
C TYR A 156 1.11 9.27 1.12
N VAL A 157 1.41 8.91 2.36
CA VAL A 157 2.23 7.73 2.70
C VAL A 157 1.27 6.64 3.15
N TYR A 158 0.99 5.66 2.29
CA TYR A 158 -0.10 4.71 2.50
C TYR A 158 0.18 3.63 3.53
N ALA A 159 1.44 3.44 3.89
CA ALA A 159 1.86 2.37 4.77
C ALA A 159 2.85 2.87 5.81
N TRP A 160 2.75 2.25 6.99
CA TRP A 160 3.77 2.25 8.01
C TRP A 160 4.09 0.79 8.34
N ILE A 161 5.38 0.49 8.43
CA ILE A 161 5.87 -0.82 8.86
C ILE A 161 6.44 -0.63 10.26
N ALA A 162 6.02 -1.46 11.21
CA ALA A 162 6.53 -1.37 12.58
C ALA A 162 7.98 -1.88 12.64
N PRO A 163 8.93 -1.10 13.19
CA PRO A 163 10.24 -1.58 13.62
C PRO A 163 10.16 -2.95 14.31
N TYR A 164 11.05 -3.86 13.91
CA TYR A 164 11.13 -5.24 14.42
C TYR A 164 9.87 -6.10 14.22
N GLY A 165 8.90 -5.63 13.44
CA GLY A 165 7.61 -6.32 13.25
C GLY A 165 6.78 -6.45 14.54
N ASP A 166 7.09 -5.65 15.57
CA ASP A 166 6.46 -5.75 16.88
C ASP A 166 5.56 -4.56 17.15
N MET A 167 4.25 -4.81 17.19
CA MET A 167 3.23 -3.81 17.53
C MET A 167 2.66 -4.02 18.94
N ARG A 168 3.25 -4.91 19.76
CA ARG A 168 2.73 -5.16 21.11
C ARG A 168 2.87 -3.88 21.93
N LYS A 169 1.75 -3.41 22.49
CA LYS A 169 1.63 -2.16 23.26
C LYS A 169 1.63 -0.87 22.42
N ILE A 170 1.39 -1.00 21.12
CA ILE A 170 0.92 0.09 20.27
C ILE A 170 -0.55 -0.22 20.00
N ASP A 171 -1.45 0.72 20.26
CA ASP A 171 -2.84 0.53 19.84
C ASP A 171 -2.89 0.59 18.30
N PRO A 172 -3.30 -0.50 17.61
CA PRO A 172 -3.37 -0.50 16.15
C PRO A 172 -4.27 0.61 15.60
N TRP A 173 -5.28 1.02 16.36
CA TRP A 173 -6.17 2.11 15.97
C TRP A 173 -5.49 3.48 16.08
N GLU A 174 -4.68 3.68 17.12
CA GLU A 174 -3.85 4.88 17.28
C GLU A 174 -2.82 4.99 16.16
N ALA A 175 -2.14 3.89 15.81
CA ALA A 175 -1.22 3.86 14.68
C ALA A 175 -1.94 4.14 13.34
N LEU A 176 -3.10 3.53 13.09
CA LEU A 176 -3.88 3.74 11.86
C LEU A 176 -4.39 5.18 11.72
N GLN A 177 -4.88 5.79 12.80
CA GLN A 177 -5.31 7.20 12.79
C GLN A 177 -4.16 8.16 12.48
N ASN A 178 -2.93 7.79 12.86
CA ASN A 178 -1.74 8.59 12.66
C ASN A 178 -1.15 8.43 11.23
N ILE A 179 -1.48 7.36 10.52
CA ILE A 179 -1.05 7.13 9.12
C ILE A 179 -2.02 7.76 8.12
N LEU A 180 -3.32 7.59 8.33
CA LEU A 180 -4.37 8.13 7.44
C LEU A 180 -4.56 9.65 7.59
#